data_AF-A0A0R3WT55-F1
#
_entry.id   AF-A0A0R3WT55-F1
#
_cell.length_a   1.000
_cell.length_b   1.000
_cell.length_c   1.000
_cell.angle_alpha   90.00
_cell.angle_beta   90.00
_cell.angle_gamma   90.00
#
_symmetry.space_group_name_H-M   'P 1'
#
loop_
_entity.id
_entity.type
_entity.pdbx_description
1 polymer ?
#
loop_
_entity_poly.entity_id
_entity_poly.type
_entity_poly.pdbx_seq_one_letter_code
_entity_poly.pdbx_strand_id
1 'polypeptide(L)'
;MGRGMSHGFMIIFHILAALLTVGFLSIAIAGIHLKISQDSVKSTPWIDFGEYESEDENIRMFASLVAECSERLTIYFIVTAFGLALLSLIGLIINCSGYNMLFKIYCAILIVLLLTQITIIALAFPTPNKYADRFVASKAALLKSYGNNTDEGKKATGFWNVLMKV
;
A
#
# COMPACT_ATOMS: atom_id res chain seq x y z
N MET A 1 12.08 43.20 -1.50
CA MET A 1 13.09 42.15 -1.80
C MET A 1 13.26 41.27 -0.57
N GLY A 2 12.55 40.13 -0.53
CA GLY A 2 12.48 39.27 0.65
C GLY A 2 13.71 38.38 0.76
N ARG A 3 14.37 38.44 1.93
CA ARG A 3 15.52 37.62 2.37
C ARG A 3 15.53 36.23 1.73
N GLY A 4 16.62 35.93 1.02
CA GLY A 4 16.92 34.60 0.53
C GLY A 4 16.88 33.60 1.67
N MET A 5 16.25 32.46 1.43
CA MET A 5 16.25 31.32 2.32
C MET A 5 17.71 30.96 2.65
N SER A 6 18.03 30.71 3.92
CA SER A 6 19.40 30.36 4.34
C SER A 6 19.91 29.20 3.49
N HIS A 7 21.11 29.34 2.91
CA HIS A 7 21.77 28.29 2.10
C HIS A 7 21.77 26.93 2.80
N GLY A 8 21.89 26.91 4.14
CA GLY A 8 21.83 25.67 4.92
C GLY A 8 20.48 24.95 4.84
N PHE A 9 19.37 25.68 4.82
CA PHE A 9 18.03 25.09 4.71
C PHE A 9 17.82 24.41 3.34
N MET A 10 18.32 25.02 2.26
CA MET A 10 18.26 24.42 0.93
C MET A 10 19.05 23.11 0.84
N ILE A 11 20.22 23.04 1.50
CA ILE A 11 21.05 21.83 1.54
C ILE A 11 20.36 20.72 2.32
N ILE A 12 19.80 21.01 3.50
CA ILE A 12 19.07 20.02 4.30
C ILE A 12 17.87 19.47 3.52
N PHE A 13 17.10 20.37 2.90
CA PHE A 13 15.97 19.98 2.07
C PHE A 13 16.40 19.11 0.89
N HIS A 14 17.50 19.45 0.23
CA HIS A 14 18.05 18.67 -0.88
C HIS A 14 18.39 17.24 -0.44
N ILE A 15 19.09 17.09 0.69
CA ILE A 15 19.46 15.78 1.24
C ILE A 15 18.20 14.98 1.59
N LEU A 16 17.24 15.58 2.28
CA LEU A 16 15.99 14.92 2.65
C LEU A 16 15.20 14.46 1.42
N ALA A 17 15.05 15.34 0.42
CA ALA A 17 14.35 15.03 -0.82
C ALA A 17 15.05 13.93 -1.63
N ALA A 18 16.39 13.90 -1.64
CA ALA A 18 17.17 12.83 -2.25
C ALA A 18 16.95 11.50 -1.54
N LEU A 19 17.04 11.48 -0.21
CA LEU A 19 16.78 10.28 0.59
C LEU A 19 15.35 9.76 0.40
N LEU A 20 14.35 10.65 0.38
CA LEU A 20 12.96 10.29 0.13
C LEU A 20 12.77 9.72 -1.29
N THR A 21 13.38 10.33 -2.29
CA THR A 21 13.30 9.85 -3.68
C THR A 21 13.88 8.45 -3.81
N VAL A 22 15.09 8.23 -3.29
CA VAL A 22 15.74 6.92 -3.30
C VAL A 22 14.90 5.91 -2.52
N GLY A 23 14.43 6.27 -1.33
CA GLY A 23 13.60 5.40 -0.50
C GLY A 23 12.30 4.98 -1.19
N PHE A 24 11.54 5.93 -1.73
CA PHE A 24 10.30 5.61 -2.44
C PHE A 24 10.54 4.80 -3.72
N LEU A 25 11.63 5.07 -4.44
CA LEU A 25 12.01 4.29 -5.61
C LEU A 25 12.40 2.85 -5.23
N SER A 26 13.19 2.67 -4.17
CA SER A 26 13.53 1.34 -3.64
C SER A 26 12.29 0.56 -3.22
N ILE A 27 11.33 1.21 -2.54
CA ILE A 27 10.05 0.62 -2.16
C ILE A 27 9.24 0.21 -3.41
N ALA A 28 9.16 1.07 -4.42
CA ALA A 28 8.46 0.78 -5.67
C ALA A 28 9.11 -0.40 -6.42
N ILE A 29 10.44 -0.42 -6.53
CA ILE A 29 11.20 -1.52 -7.15
C ILE A 29 10.97 -2.83 -6.38
N ALA A 30 11.04 -2.80 -5.05
CA ALA A 30 10.77 -3.97 -4.21
C ALA A 30 9.32 -4.48 -4.41
N GLY A 31 8.34 -3.58 -4.49
CA GLY A 31 6.94 -3.93 -4.79
C GLY A 31 6.78 -4.58 -6.17
N ILE A 32 7.45 -4.04 -7.20
CA ILE A 32 7.46 -4.62 -8.55
C ILE A 32 8.10 -6.01 -8.53
N HIS A 33 9.24 -6.17 -7.86
CA HIS A 33 9.90 -7.47 -7.69
C HIS A 33 8.99 -8.49 -7.01
N LEU A 34 8.32 -8.10 -5.92
CA LEU A 34 7.35 -8.96 -5.23
C LEU A 34 6.22 -9.37 -6.17
N LYS A 35 5.67 -8.43 -6.95
CA LYS A 35 4.62 -8.75 -7.93
C LYS A 35 5.07 -9.73 -9.01
N ILE A 36 6.22 -9.47 -9.64
CA ILE A 36 6.78 -10.36 -10.67
C ILE A 36 7.04 -11.76 -10.09
N SER A 37 7.55 -11.84 -8.87
CA SER A 37 7.79 -13.13 -8.20
C SER A 37 6.49 -13.87 -7.91
N GLN A 38 5.43 -13.18 -7.49
CA GLN A 38 4.11 -13.78 -7.29
C GLN A 38 3.50 -14.27 -8.61
N ASP A 39 3.61 -13.50 -9.69
CA ASP A 39 3.11 -13.90 -11.01
C ASP A 39 3.88 -15.11 -11.55
N SER A 40 5.20 -15.17 -11.33
CA SER A 40 6.05 -16.30 -11.72
C SER A 40 5.72 -17.58 -10.92
N VAL A 41 5.42 -17.41 -9.64
CA VAL A 41 5.00 -18.49 -8.74
C VAL A 41 3.61 -19.01 -9.13
N LYS A 42 2.68 -18.12 -9.51
CA LYS A 42 1.34 -18.49 -10.02
C LYS A 42 1.37 -19.15 -11.41
N SER A 43 2.34 -18.81 -12.27
CA SER A 43 2.47 -19.39 -13.63
C SER A 43 3.11 -20.78 -13.64
N THR A 44 3.57 -21.28 -12.51
CA THR A 44 4.14 -22.62 -12.38
C THR A 44 3.06 -23.56 -11.82
N PRO A 45 2.66 -24.65 -12.52
CA PRO A 45 1.61 -25.57 -12.05
C PRO A 45 1.91 -26.32 -10.74
N TRP A 46 3.05 -26.04 -10.10
CA TRP A 46 3.56 -26.71 -8.91
C TRP A 46 4.07 -25.66 -7.93
N ILE A 47 3.17 -24.88 -7.32
CA ILE A 47 3.49 -24.35 -5.99
C ILE A 47 3.39 -25.56 -5.05
N ASP A 48 4.47 -26.32 -5.04
CA ASP A 48 4.85 -27.17 -3.93
C ASP A 48 5.05 -26.22 -2.75
N PHE A 49 3.99 -26.04 -1.96
CA PHE A 49 4.13 -25.58 -0.60
C PHE A 49 4.93 -26.67 0.09
N GLY A 50 6.25 -26.52 0.06
CA GLY A 50 7.19 -27.48 0.63
C GLY A 50 6.66 -27.97 1.97
N GLU A 51 6.35 -29.26 1.99
CA GLU A 51 6.21 -30.06 3.19
C GLU A 51 5.24 -29.50 4.25
N TYR A 52 4.10 -28.95 3.81
CA TYR A 52 2.89 -29.00 4.64
C TYR A 52 1.80 -29.72 3.87
N GLU A 53 1.78 -31.03 4.09
CA GLU A 53 0.66 -31.93 3.81
C GLU A 53 -0.58 -31.42 4.58
N SER A 54 -1.21 -30.39 4.02
CA SER A 54 -2.49 -29.88 4.46
C SER A 54 -3.47 -30.28 3.36
N GLU A 55 -4.04 -31.47 3.49
CA GLU A 55 -5.20 -31.98 2.73
C GLU A 55 -6.43 -31.04 2.73
N ASP A 56 -6.38 -29.93 3.47
CA ASP A 56 -7.47 -28.98 3.61
C ASP A 56 -7.57 -28.04 2.40
N GLU A 57 -8.48 -28.37 1.48
CA GLU A 57 -8.95 -27.50 0.38
C GLU A 57 -9.26 -26.06 0.87
N ASN A 58 -9.70 -25.94 2.13
CA ASN A 58 -9.97 -24.68 2.82
C ASN A 58 -8.73 -23.77 2.95
N ILE A 59 -7.55 -24.32 3.24
CA ILE A 59 -6.30 -23.57 3.41
C ILE A 59 -5.82 -23.02 2.06
N ARG A 60 -5.95 -23.81 0.98
CA ARG A 60 -5.66 -23.36 -0.39
C ARG A 60 -6.61 -22.26 -0.84
N MET A 61 -7.91 -22.38 -0.54
CA MET A 61 -8.88 -21.33 -0.85
C MET A 61 -8.61 -20.04 -0.08
N PHE A 62 -8.29 -20.13 1.21
CA PHE A 62 -7.89 -18.97 2.01
C PHE A 62 -6.61 -18.30 1.47
N ALA A 63 -5.59 -19.08 1.14
CA ALA A 63 -4.36 -18.57 0.55
C ALA A 63 -4.62 -17.85 -0.78
N SER A 64 -5.53 -18.37 -1.62
CA SER A 64 -5.91 -17.73 -2.88
C SER A 64 -6.62 -16.37 -2.68
N LEU A 65 -7.46 -16.26 -1.65
CA LEU A 65 -8.14 -15.01 -1.27
C LEU A 65 -7.15 -13.98 -0.73
N VAL A 66 -6.24 -14.40 0.17
CA VAL A 66 -5.19 -13.52 0.70
C VAL A 66 -4.27 -13.05 -0.41
N ALA A 67 -3.91 -13.92 -1.36
CA ALA A 67 -3.12 -13.57 -2.52
C ALA A 67 -3.82 -12.55 -3.44
N GLU A 68 -5.13 -12.72 -3.69
CA GLU A 68 -5.93 -11.79 -4.51
C GLU A 68 -6.06 -10.41 -3.86
N CYS A 69 -6.31 -10.36 -2.54
CA CYS A 69 -6.32 -9.11 -1.77
C CYS A 69 -4.94 -8.46 -1.73
N SER A 70 -3.89 -9.25 -1.48
CA SER A 70 -2.51 -8.79 -1.46
C SER A 70 -2.08 -8.21 -2.79
N GLU A 71 -2.46 -8.81 -3.92
CA GLU A 71 -2.11 -8.33 -5.25
C GLU A 71 -2.67 -6.93 -5.51
N ARG A 72 -3.95 -6.70 -5.18
CA ARG A 72 -4.59 -5.38 -5.32
C ARG A 72 -3.89 -4.35 -4.44
N LEU A 73 -3.62 -4.68 -3.17
CA LEU A 73 -2.92 -3.79 -2.24
C LEU A 73 -1.49 -3.47 -2.71
N THR A 74 -0.76 -4.47 -3.21
CA THR A 74 0.59 -4.30 -3.78
C THR A 74 0.59 -3.33 -4.95
N ILE A 75 -0.39 -3.41 -5.86
CA ILE A 75 -0.51 -2.46 -6.98
C ILE A 75 -0.75 -1.03 -6.47
N TYR A 76 -1.70 -0.82 -5.55
CA TYR A 76 -1.94 0.50 -4.98
C TYR A 76 -0.70 1.06 -4.29
N PHE A 77 0.04 0.21 -3.59
CA PHE A 77 1.27 0.58 -2.89
C PHE A 77 2.38 1.00 -3.86
N ILE A 78 2.61 0.23 -4.95
CA ILE A 78 3.58 0.57 -6.00
C ILE A 78 3.23 1.91 -6.65
N VAL A 79 1.97 2.10 -7.06
CA VAL A 79 1.52 3.34 -7.73
C VAL A 79 1.71 4.55 -6.81
N THR A 80 1.36 4.40 -5.53
CA THR A 80 1.51 5.48 -4.53
C THR A 80 2.98 5.81 -4.28
N ALA A 81 3.83 4.79 -4.10
CA ALA A 81 5.27 4.98 -3.89
C ALA A 81 5.93 5.64 -5.11
N PHE A 82 5.59 5.21 -6.33
CA PHE A 82 6.11 5.82 -7.54
C PHE A 82 5.66 7.29 -7.72
N GLY A 83 4.39 7.58 -7.42
CA GLY A 83 3.88 8.95 -7.42
C GLY A 83 4.61 9.86 -6.43
N LEU A 84 4.91 9.35 -5.23
CA LEU A 84 5.69 10.07 -4.22
C LEU A 84 7.16 10.25 -4.65
N ALA A 85 7.76 9.27 -5.32
CA ALA A 85 9.11 9.37 -5.86
C ALA A 85 9.21 10.45 -6.95
N LEU A 86 8.23 10.53 -7.85
CA LEU A 86 8.16 11.60 -8.85
C LEU A 86 7.96 12.97 -8.19
N LEU A 87 7.08 13.05 -7.19
CA LEU A 87 6.85 14.28 -6.45
C LEU A 87 8.12 14.74 -5.73
N SER A 88 8.87 13.84 -5.11
CA SER A 88 10.15 14.18 -4.43
C SER A 88 11.24 14.59 -5.43
N LEU A 89 11.27 13.95 -6.62
CA LEU A 89 12.18 14.32 -7.70
C LEU A 89 11.91 15.73 -8.26
N ILE A 90 10.63 16.08 -8.43
CA ILE A 90 10.23 17.44 -8.85
C ILE A 90 10.70 18.48 -7.82
N GLY A 91 10.56 18.19 -6.52
CA GLY A 91 11.07 19.04 -5.44
C GLY A 91 12.58 19.27 -5.51
N LEU A 92 13.33 18.22 -5.84
CA LEU A 92 14.78 18.28 -6.08
C LEU A 92 15.15 19.21 -7.25
N ILE A 93 14.48 19.06 -8.39
CA ILE A 93 14.72 19.88 -9.59
C ILE A 93 14.43 21.35 -9.31
N ILE A 94 13.32 21.63 -8.62
CA ILE A 94 12.90 22.99 -8.26
C ILE A 94 13.93 23.64 -7.31
N ASN A 95 14.42 22.90 -6.32
CA ASN A 95 15.43 23.38 -5.38
C ASN A 95 16.77 23.68 -6.08
N CYS A 96 17.21 22.82 -6.99
CA CYS A 96 18.43 23.04 -7.77
C CYS A 96 18.33 24.24 -8.73
N SER A 97 17.15 24.48 -9.29
CA SER A 97 16.95 25.56 -10.28
C SER A 97 16.83 26.95 -9.64
N GLY A 98 16.85 27.06 -8.32
CA GLY A 98 16.79 28.34 -7.60
C GLY A 98 15.43 29.06 -7.71
N TYR A 99 14.39 28.42 -8.25
CA TYR A 99 13.06 29.00 -8.40
C TYR A 99 12.32 29.06 -7.06
N ASN A 100 12.63 30.10 -6.27
CA ASN A 100 12.14 30.26 -4.90
C ASN A 100 10.59 30.33 -4.80
N MET A 101 9.89 30.76 -5.85
CA MET A 101 8.41 30.79 -5.89
C MET A 101 7.81 29.39 -6.07
N LEU A 102 8.33 28.61 -7.02
CA LEU A 102 7.92 27.22 -7.25
C LEU A 102 8.22 26.34 -6.04
N PHE A 103 9.35 26.56 -5.38
CA PHE A 103 9.73 25.86 -4.17
C PHE A 103 8.74 26.07 -3.01
N LYS A 104 8.24 27.30 -2.85
CA LYS A 104 7.22 27.61 -1.84
C LYS A 104 5.90 26.91 -2.11
N ILE A 105 5.46 26.89 -3.37
CA ILE A 105 4.23 26.18 -3.78
C ILE A 105 4.40 24.68 -3.53
N TYR A 106 5.56 24.12 -3.88
CA TYR A 106 5.88 22.72 -3.62
C TYR A 106 5.82 22.36 -2.13
N CYS A 107 6.45 23.17 -1.26
CA CYS A 107 6.39 22.97 0.19
C CYS A 107 4.95 23.07 0.72
N ALA A 108 4.15 24.01 0.20
CA ALA A 108 2.75 24.13 0.58
C ALA A 108 1.95 22.86 0.23
N ILE A 109 2.17 22.29 -0.97
CA ILE A 109 1.55 21.02 -1.38
C ILE A 109 1.94 19.89 -0.42
N LEU A 110 3.23 19.78 -0.07
CA LEU A 110 3.70 18.76 0.88
C LEU A 110 3.06 18.92 2.27
N ILE A 111 2.93 20.15 2.77
CA ILE A 111 2.27 20.42 4.05
C ILE A 111 0.79 20.00 4.00
N VAL A 112 0.07 20.35 2.93
CA VAL A 112 -1.33 19.95 2.77
C VAL A 112 -1.47 18.43 2.71
N LEU A 113 -0.59 17.74 1.97
CA LEU A 113 -0.58 16.28 1.92
C LEU A 113 -0.33 15.67 3.30
N LEU A 114 0.64 16.19 4.04
CA LEU A 114 0.96 15.71 5.39
C LEU A 114 -0.20 15.92 6.35
N LEU A 115 -0.81 17.12 6.35
CA LEU A 115 -1.98 17.41 7.18
C LEU A 115 -3.17 16.50 6.83
N THR A 116 -3.35 16.21 5.54
CA THR A 116 -4.39 15.29 5.08
C THR A 116 -4.16 13.88 5.62
N GLN A 117 -2.93 13.37 5.53
CA GLN A 117 -2.58 12.05 6.05
C GLN A 117 -2.76 11.96 7.57
N ILE A 118 -2.27 12.96 8.31
CA ILE A 118 -2.44 13.05 9.77
C ILE A 118 -3.93 13.08 10.11
N THR A 119 -4.74 13.85 9.38
CA THR A 119 -6.19 13.93 9.60
C THR A 119 -6.87 12.60 9.33
N ILE A 120 -6.51 11.89 8.26
CA ILE A 120 -7.05 10.56 7.96
C ILE A 120 -6.72 9.59 9.09
N ILE A 121 -5.46 9.54 9.55
CA ILE A 121 -5.04 8.66 10.65
C ILE A 121 -5.77 9.04 11.94
N ALA A 122 -5.81 10.34 12.26
CA ALA A 122 -6.46 10.87 13.45
C ALA A 122 -7.99 10.72 13.44
N LEU A 123 -8.63 10.57 12.28
CA LEU A 123 -10.05 10.22 12.19
C LEU A 123 -10.25 8.70 12.18
N ALA A 124 -9.37 7.95 11.53
CA ALA A 124 -9.48 6.49 11.41
C ALA A 124 -9.31 5.78 12.75
N PHE A 125 -8.32 6.19 13.56
CA PHE A 125 -8.02 5.54 14.84
C PHE A 125 -9.10 5.72 15.93
N PRO A 126 -9.60 6.94 16.23
CA PRO A 126 -10.61 7.15 17.27
C PRO A 126 -12.05 7.00 16.79
N THR A 127 -12.29 6.71 15.49
CA THR A 127 -13.60 6.28 15.00
C THR A 127 -13.62 4.76 14.71
N PRO A 128 -13.23 3.89 15.67
CA PRO A 128 -13.23 2.45 15.43
C PRO A 128 -14.62 1.97 15.05
N ASN A 129 -15.69 2.60 15.54
CA ASN A 129 -17.06 2.18 15.31
C ASN A 129 -17.44 2.19 13.82
N LYS A 130 -17.10 3.22 13.04
CA LYS A 130 -17.49 3.25 11.61
C LYS A 130 -16.70 2.27 10.74
N TYR A 131 -15.41 2.09 11.04
CA TYR A 131 -14.58 1.12 10.33
C TYR A 131 -14.88 -0.31 10.79
N ALA A 132 -15.13 -0.52 12.08
CA ALA A 132 -15.61 -1.77 12.65
C ALA A 132 -16.98 -2.13 12.10
N ASP A 133 -17.92 -1.20 11.99
CA ASP A 133 -19.24 -1.44 11.40
C ASP A 133 -19.11 -1.83 9.93
N ARG A 134 -18.26 -1.15 9.15
CA ARG A 134 -17.96 -1.54 7.77
C ARG A 134 -17.27 -2.90 7.69
N PHE A 135 -16.37 -3.19 8.62
CA PHE A 135 -15.68 -4.47 8.70
C PHE A 135 -16.64 -5.60 9.10
N VAL A 136 -17.55 -5.35 10.03
CA VAL A 136 -18.62 -6.27 10.44
C VAL A 136 -19.61 -6.47 9.30
N ALA A 137 -19.99 -5.41 8.58
CA ALA A 137 -20.85 -5.51 7.39
C ALA A 137 -20.16 -6.29 6.26
N SER A 138 -18.86 -6.08 6.05
CA SER A 138 -18.08 -6.84 5.08
C SER A 138 -17.97 -8.31 5.48
N LYS A 139 -17.71 -8.61 6.76
CA LYS A 139 -17.76 -9.97 7.30
C LYS A 139 -19.15 -10.60 7.14
N ALA A 140 -20.22 -9.87 7.43
CA ALA A 140 -21.59 -10.35 7.28
C ALA A 140 -21.93 -10.65 5.82
N ALA A 141 -21.49 -9.81 4.89
CA ALA A 141 -21.63 -10.06 3.45
C ALA A 141 -20.85 -11.31 3.01
N LEU A 142 -19.62 -11.47 3.52
CA LEU A 142 -18.79 -12.64 3.24
C LEU A 142 -19.38 -13.91 3.86
N LEU A 143 -19.98 -13.81 5.06
CA LEU A 143 -20.72 -14.90 5.72
C LEU A 143 -21.99 -15.27 4.96
N LYS A 144 -22.67 -14.31 4.31
CA LYS A 144 -23.86 -14.59 3.49
C LYS A 144 -23.52 -15.49 2.28
N SER A 145 -22.28 -15.45 1.81
CA SER A 145 -21.79 -16.32 0.74
C SER A 145 -21.28 -17.67 1.25
N TYR A 146 -21.22 -17.90 2.56
CA TYR A 146 -20.78 -19.17 3.17
C TYR A 146 -21.69 -20.34 2.76
N GLY A 147 -21.10 -21.46 2.33
CA GLY A 147 -21.81 -22.66 1.89
C GLY A 147 -22.48 -22.54 0.51
N ASN A 148 -22.30 -21.42 -0.20
CA ASN A 148 -22.84 -21.26 -1.55
C ASN A 148 -21.93 -21.93 -2.59
N ASN A 149 -22.54 -22.57 -3.60
CA ASN A 149 -21.82 -23.35 -4.62
C ASN A 149 -21.15 -22.48 -5.71
N THR A 150 -21.25 -21.16 -5.61
CA THR A 150 -20.54 -20.21 -6.49
C THR A 150 -19.06 -20.15 -6.13
N ASP A 151 -18.20 -19.74 -7.07
CA ASP A 151 -16.75 -19.56 -6.82
C ASP A 151 -16.48 -18.62 -5.64
N GLU A 152 -17.27 -17.56 -5.53
CA GLU A 152 -17.23 -16.60 -4.42
C GLU A 152 -17.64 -17.24 -3.09
N GLY A 153 -18.62 -18.15 -3.12
CA GLY A 153 -19.10 -18.87 -1.95
C GLY A 153 -18.14 -19.95 -1.44
N LYS A 154 -17.46 -20.65 -2.35
CA LYS A 154 -16.38 -21.59 -2.02
C LYS A 154 -15.21 -20.86 -1.34
N LYS A 155 -14.76 -19.73 -1.93
CA LYS A 155 -13.74 -18.86 -1.35
C LYS A 155 -14.15 -18.37 0.06
N ALA A 156 -15.38 -17.87 0.22
CA ALA A 156 -15.89 -17.44 1.52
C ALA A 156 -15.94 -18.60 2.55
N THR A 157 -16.31 -19.80 2.12
CA THR A 157 -16.34 -21.01 2.96
C THR A 157 -14.95 -21.38 3.45
N GLY A 158 -13.95 -21.40 2.57
CA GLY A 158 -12.55 -21.63 2.95
C GLY A 158 -12.03 -20.60 3.96
N PHE A 159 -12.36 -19.31 3.76
CA PHE A 159 -12.00 -18.25 4.71
C PHE A 159 -12.58 -18.47 6.10
N TRP A 160 -13.88 -18.79 6.19
CA TRP A 160 -14.56 -19.02 7.47
C TRP A 160 -14.12 -20.32 8.15
N ASN A 161 -13.88 -21.39 7.40
CA ASN A 161 -13.39 -22.67 7.94
C ASN A 161 -11.99 -22.54 8.57
N VAL A 162 -11.09 -21.78 7.94
CA VAL A 162 -9.76 -21.50 8.52
C VAL A 162 -9.89 -20.60 9.75
N LEU A 163 -10.71 -19.55 9.68
CA LEU A 163 -10.91 -18.63 10.80
C LEU A 163 -11.55 -19.29 12.03
N MET A 164 -12.45 -20.26 11.83
CA MET A 164 -13.11 -21.00 12.92
C MET A 164 -12.27 -22.17 13.46
N LYS A 165 -11.21 -22.58 12.75
CA LYS A 165 -10.24 -23.59 13.22
C LYS A 165 -9.15 -23.00 14.12
N VAL A 166 -8.89 -21.69 14.02
CA VAL A 166 -7.97 -20.93 14.89
C VAL A 166 -8.70 -20.48 16.14
#